data_AF-A0A0V0WQX8-F1
#
_entry.id   AF-A0A0V0WQX8-F1
#
_cell.length_a   1.000
_cell.length_b   1.000
_cell.length_c   1.000
_cell.angle_alpha   90.00
_cell.angle_beta   90.00
_cell.angle_gamma   90.00
#
_symmetry.space_group_name_H-M   'P 1'
#
loop_
_entity.id
_entity.type
_entity.pdbx_description
1 polymer ?
#
loop_
_entity_poly.entity_id
_entity_poly.type
_entity_poly.pdbx_seq_one_letter_code
_entity_poly.pdbx_strand_id
1 'polypeptide(L)'
;MRSLKMTESGDIEEHYDCVIAEHWYPPERPLGCYVNRYFQHLNAIGCCRDESFCASKLNVSFSPKWEEDPPDESESTSTEEKDSIEIWPVLVYVMSSICILASCVFVVFTIQLHIRRRRRAKQDYTRELSDPLIDNEVLEIRSILDELDLTTFDFASTGSGSGLPLLVQITIARQIQLQHVIGCGRFGEVWLGNWKGENVAVKIFSTVDEKSWFREVEIYQTTMLRHENLLGFIAADNKGIIYD
;
A
#
# COMPACT_ATOMS: atom_id res chain seq x y z
N MET A 1 56.30 3.98 -33.30
CA MET A 1 55.93 2.57 -32.99
C MET A 1 57.22 1.84 -32.63
N ARG A 2 57.29 1.11 -31.50
CA ARG A 2 58.49 0.32 -31.17
C ARG A 2 58.44 -0.96 -31.99
N SER A 3 59.40 -1.15 -32.90
CA SER A 3 59.58 -2.39 -33.63
C SER A 3 60.92 -3.00 -33.24
N LEU A 4 60.89 -4.27 -32.86
CA LEU A 4 62.10 -5.04 -32.59
C LEU A 4 62.51 -5.70 -33.90
N LYS A 5 63.73 -5.44 -34.37
CA LYS A 5 64.30 -6.14 -35.52
C LYS A 5 65.53 -6.92 -35.06
N MET A 6 65.59 -8.17 -35.46
CA MET A 6 66.77 -9.02 -35.23
C MET A 6 67.74 -8.75 -36.37
N THR A 7 68.97 -8.34 -36.06
CA THR A 7 70.03 -8.17 -37.06
C THR A 7 70.59 -9.53 -37.48
N GLU A 8 71.29 -9.57 -38.62
CA GLU A 8 71.93 -10.81 -39.11
C GLU A 8 73.00 -11.35 -38.15
N SER A 9 73.51 -10.52 -37.22
CA SER A 9 74.41 -10.92 -36.13
C SER A 9 73.70 -11.59 -34.94
N GLY A 10 72.36 -11.61 -34.91
CA GLY A 10 71.55 -12.19 -33.84
C GLY A 10 71.25 -11.24 -32.68
N ASP A 11 71.64 -9.97 -32.79
CA ASP A 11 71.32 -8.94 -31.79
C ASP A 11 69.92 -8.36 -32.03
N ILE A 12 69.23 -7.98 -30.95
CA ILE A 12 67.92 -7.33 -31.03
C ILE A 12 68.16 -5.83 -31.07
N GLU A 13 67.96 -5.20 -32.23
CA GLU A 13 67.98 -3.75 -32.36
C GLU A 13 66.58 -3.18 -32.16
N GLU A 14 66.50 -2.15 -31.31
CA GLU A 14 65.26 -1.44 -31.03
C GLU A 14 65.09 -0.27 -32.00
N HIS A 15 64.05 -0.34 -32.84
CA HIS A 15 63.70 0.74 -33.74
C HIS A 15 62.49 1.51 -33.20
N TYR A 16 62.62 2.83 -33.25
CA TYR A 16 61.53 3.77 -32.95
C TYR A 16 61.08 4.43 -34.25
N ASP A 17 59.88 4.08 -34.71
CA ASP A 17 59.29 4.77 -35.87
C ASP A 17 58.66 6.09 -35.42
N CYS A 18 59.18 7.22 -35.93
CA CYS A 18 58.64 8.56 -35.73
C CYS A 18 57.54 8.86 -36.75
N VAL A 19 56.44 9.47 -36.31
CA VAL A 19 55.37 9.96 -37.19
C VAL A 19 55.62 11.44 -37.49
N ILE A 20 55.62 11.81 -38.77
CA ILE A 20 55.83 13.18 -39.24
C ILE A 20 54.67 14.08 -38.78
N ALA A 21 54.97 15.32 -38.39
CA ALA A 21 54.03 16.28 -37.83
C ALA A 21 52.81 16.59 -38.72
N GLU A 22 52.90 16.39 -40.04
CA GLU A 22 51.80 16.57 -40.99
C GLU A 22 50.61 15.62 -40.74
N HIS A 23 50.84 14.50 -40.04
CA HIS A 23 49.80 13.53 -39.70
C HIS A 23 49.18 13.77 -38.31
N TRP A 24 49.51 14.89 -37.65
CA TRP A 24 49.01 15.22 -36.33
C TRP A 24 47.62 15.87 -36.41
N TYR A 25 46.60 15.17 -35.93
CA TYR A 25 45.24 15.69 -35.84
C TYR A 25 44.70 15.61 -34.41
N PRO A 26 44.19 16.71 -33.84
CA PRO A 26 44.37 18.11 -34.26
C PRO A 26 45.83 18.60 -34.05
N PRO A 27 46.30 19.61 -34.79
CA PRO A 27 47.72 20.00 -34.82
C PRO A 27 48.24 20.56 -33.48
N GLU A 28 47.39 21.22 -32.69
CA GLU A 28 47.76 21.76 -31.38
C GLU A 28 47.77 20.69 -30.27
N ARG A 29 47.06 19.58 -30.49
CA ARG A 29 46.86 18.52 -29.49
C ARG A 29 46.67 17.15 -30.17
N PRO A 30 47.73 16.59 -30.77
CA PRO A 30 47.63 15.33 -31.51
C PRO A 30 47.06 14.21 -30.63
N LEU A 31 45.97 13.59 -31.07
CA LEU A 31 45.33 12.46 -30.36
C LEU A 31 46.30 11.27 -30.21
N GLY A 32 47.22 11.10 -31.16
CA GLY A 32 48.27 10.09 -31.09
C GLY A 32 49.21 10.23 -29.89
N CYS A 33 49.25 11.39 -29.23
CA CYS A 33 50.02 11.61 -28.01
C CYS A 33 49.26 11.28 -26.71
N TYR A 34 47.99 10.88 -26.82
CA TYR A 34 47.19 10.44 -25.69
C TYR A 34 47.14 8.93 -25.65
N VAL A 35 47.85 8.35 -24.68
CA VAL A 35 47.71 6.94 -24.33
C VAL A 35 46.71 6.82 -23.19
N ASN A 36 45.72 5.95 -23.35
CA ASN A 36 44.79 5.63 -22.28
C ASN A 36 45.57 4.99 -21.11
N ARG A 37 45.41 5.53 -19.90
CA ARG A 37 46.12 5.09 -18.69
C ARG A 37 46.01 3.58 -18.44
N TYR A 38 44.87 2.97 -18.80
CA TYR A 38 44.66 1.54 -18.67
C TYR A 38 45.52 0.68 -19.61
N PHE A 39 45.95 1.23 -20.75
CA PHE A 39 46.70 0.50 -21.79
C PHE A 39 48.20 0.80 -21.83
N GLN A 40 48.72 1.56 -20.86
CA GLN A 40 50.15 1.92 -20.76
C GLN A 40 51.11 0.71 -20.64
N HIS A 41 50.58 -0.47 -20.31
CA HIS A 41 51.32 -1.73 -20.27
C HIS A 41 51.46 -2.41 -21.65
N LEU A 42 50.64 -2.04 -22.63
CA LEU A 42 50.65 -2.62 -24.00
C LEU A 42 51.19 -1.66 -25.05
N ASN A 43 50.96 -0.36 -24.90
CA ASN A 43 51.48 0.68 -25.78
C ASN A 43 52.03 1.87 -24.98
N ALA A 44 53.22 2.32 -25.34
CA ALA A 44 53.84 3.51 -24.79
C ALA A 44 54.16 4.45 -25.95
N ILE A 45 53.71 5.71 -25.84
CA ILE A 45 53.92 6.75 -26.84
C ILE A 45 54.54 7.94 -26.14
N GLY A 46 55.67 8.42 -26.64
CA GLY A 46 56.23 9.71 -26.27
C GLY A 46 56.06 10.70 -27.41
N CYS A 47 55.84 11.97 -27.07
CA CYS A 47 55.72 13.05 -28.04
C CYS A 47 56.59 14.25 -27.67
N CYS A 48 57.22 14.85 -28.67
CA CYS A 48 57.92 16.12 -28.55
C CYS A 48 56.89 17.25 -28.46
N ARG A 49 56.88 18.00 -27.35
CA ARG A 49 55.97 19.16 -27.19
C ARG A 49 56.64 20.48 -27.56
N ASP A 50 57.92 20.65 -27.24
CA ASP A 50 58.55 21.97 -27.23
C ASP A 50 59.70 22.14 -28.25
N GLU A 51 60.30 21.04 -28.76
CA GLU A 51 61.43 21.08 -29.70
C GLU A 51 61.30 20.03 -30.82
N SER A 52 61.77 20.37 -32.03
CA SER A 52 61.92 19.41 -33.13
C SER A 52 63.12 18.49 -32.88
N PHE A 53 63.04 17.23 -33.34
CA PHE A 53 64.11 16.22 -33.19
C PHE A 53 64.44 15.80 -31.75
N CYS A 54 63.47 15.87 -30.83
CA CYS A 54 63.68 15.53 -29.41
C CYS A 54 63.77 14.01 -29.11
N ALA A 55 63.75 13.16 -30.15
CA ALA A 55 63.67 11.71 -30.01
C ALA A 55 64.79 11.10 -29.13
N SER A 56 65.99 11.68 -29.14
CA SER A 56 67.12 11.21 -28.32
C SER A 56 66.95 11.43 -26.82
N LYS A 57 66.07 12.35 -26.41
CA LYS A 57 65.78 12.67 -25.00
C LYS A 57 64.49 12.01 -24.51
N LEU A 58 63.76 11.31 -25.39
CA LEU A 58 62.51 10.66 -25.05
C LEU A 58 62.78 9.32 -24.36
N ASN A 59 62.37 9.18 -23.10
CA ASN A 59 62.36 7.89 -22.42
C ASN A 59 60.94 7.32 -22.42
N VAL A 60 60.69 6.33 -23.28
CA VAL A 60 59.39 5.70 -23.44
C VAL A 60 59.49 4.25 -22.98
N SER A 61 59.04 3.99 -21.76
CA SER A 61 58.92 2.65 -21.21
C SER A 61 57.45 2.26 -21.05
N PHE A 62 57.17 0.96 -21.15
CA PHE A 62 55.87 0.42 -20.74
C PHE A 62 55.78 0.51 -19.21
N SER A 63 54.68 1.06 -18.70
CA SER A 63 54.42 0.97 -17.27
C SER A 63 53.93 -0.44 -16.94
N PRO A 64 54.42 -1.08 -15.86
CA PRO A 64 53.84 -2.34 -15.40
C PRO A 64 52.34 -2.12 -15.11
N LYS A 65 51.52 -3.15 -15.36
CA LYS A 65 50.08 -3.11 -15.11
C LYS A 65 49.87 -2.69 -13.65
N TRP A 66 49.28 -1.51 -13.44
CA TRP A 66 48.95 -0.99 -12.11
C TRP A 66 48.15 -2.05 -11.35
N GLU A 67 48.80 -2.68 -10.37
CA GLU A 67 48.12 -3.32 -9.25
C GLU A 67 47.51 -2.19 -8.41
N GLU A 68 46.29 -2.38 -7.94
CA GLU A 68 45.45 -1.36 -7.30
C GLU A 68 46.21 -0.64 -6.17
N ASP A 69 45.94 0.67 -6.02
CA ASP A 69 46.69 1.63 -5.20
C ASP A 69 47.10 1.11 -3.81
N PRO A 70 48.33 1.35 -3.32
CA PRO A 70 48.64 1.14 -1.92
C PRO A 70 48.22 2.35 -1.06
N PRO A 71 47.78 2.09 0.19
CA PRO A 71 47.42 3.12 1.15
C PRO A 71 48.67 3.81 1.74
N ASP A 72 48.43 4.98 2.36
CA ASP A 72 49.40 5.78 3.10
C ASP A 72 50.36 4.95 3.98
N GLU A 73 51.60 5.45 4.08
CA GLU A 73 52.70 4.94 4.89
C GLU A 73 52.27 4.42 6.28
N SER A 74 52.47 3.12 6.54
CA SER A 74 53.47 2.64 7.51
C SER A 74 53.35 1.14 7.79
N GLU A 75 54.53 0.51 7.76
CA GLU A 75 54.93 -0.74 8.41
C GLU A 75 54.48 -2.11 7.85
N SER A 76 55.52 -2.79 7.38
CA SER A 76 55.67 -4.19 7.01
C SER A 76 54.86 -5.20 7.83
N THR A 77 54.23 -6.16 7.14
CA THR A 77 54.41 -7.61 7.39
C THR A 77 53.85 -8.38 6.20
N SER A 78 54.73 -9.13 5.53
CA SER A 78 54.36 -10.18 4.56
C SER A 78 53.62 -11.31 5.28
N THR A 79 52.43 -11.70 4.81
CA THR A 79 52.07 -13.10 4.47
C THR A 79 50.59 -13.24 4.07
N GLU A 80 50.39 -13.82 2.88
CA GLU A 80 49.24 -14.61 2.41
C GLU A 80 47.85 -13.96 2.30
N GLU A 81 47.54 -13.55 1.06
CA GLU A 81 46.21 -13.26 0.53
C GLU A 81 45.35 -14.54 0.44
N LYS A 82 44.23 -14.58 1.18
CA LYS A 82 43.11 -15.48 0.93
C LYS A 82 41.94 -14.66 0.41
N ASP A 83 41.57 -14.89 -0.85
CA ASP A 83 40.30 -14.50 -1.45
C ASP A 83 39.13 -14.83 -0.51
N SER A 84 38.57 -13.81 0.12
CA SER A 84 37.35 -13.93 0.92
C SER A 84 36.29 -13.06 0.26
N ILE A 85 35.36 -13.71 -0.44
CA ILE A 85 34.12 -13.09 -0.91
C ILE A 85 33.50 -12.36 0.28
N GLU A 86 33.32 -11.05 0.19
CA GLU A 86 32.69 -10.28 1.26
C GLU A 86 31.21 -10.68 1.39
N ILE A 87 30.92 -11.54 2.37
CA ILE A 87 29.58 -12.09 2.66
C ILE A 87 28.63 -11.01 3.23
N TRP A 88 29.18 -9.91 3.74
CA TRP A 88 28.47 -8.83 4.44
C TRP A 88 27.33 -8.16 3.64
N PRO A 89 27.51 -7.71 2.39
CA PRO A 89 26.43 -7.10 1.60
C PRO A 89 25.25 -8.05 1.33
N VAL A 90 25.52 -9.33 1.12
CA VAL A 90 24.46 -10.34 0.89
C VAL A 90 23.63 -10.55 2.15
N LEU A 91 24.28 -10.64 3.32
CA LEU A 91 23.58 -10.75 4.61
C LEU A 91 22.69 -9.53 4.88
N VAL A 92 23.16 -8.31 4.60
CA VAL A 92 22.37 -7.09 4.79
C VAL A 92 21.13 -7.09 3.91
N TYR A 93 21.25 -7.48 2.64
CA TYR A 93 20.11 -7.55 1.72
C TYR A 93 19.07 -8.59 2.16
N VAL A 94 19.53 -9.79 2.53
CA VAL A 94 18.65 -10.86 3.03
C VAL A 94 17.92 -10.41 4.30
N MET A 95 18.63 -9.82 5.26
CA MET A 95 18.03 -9.33 6.50
C MET A 95 17.02 -8.21 6.26
N SER A 96 17.31 -7.29 5.33
CA SER A 96 16.37 -6.23 4.92
C SER A 96 15.08 -6.82 4.35
N SER A 97 15.19 -7.81 3.45
CA SER A 97 14.01 -8.45 2.84
C SER A 97 13.12 -9.15 3.87
N ILE A 98 13.73 -9.81 4.87
CA ILE A 98 13.02 -10.49 5.96
C ILE A 98 12.30 -9.47 6.84
N CYS A 99 12.95 -8.35 7.18
CA CYS A 99 12.35 -7.28 7.97
C CYS A 99 11.13 -6.66 7.27
N ILE A 100 11.19 -6.44 5.96
CA ILE A 100 10.07 -5.90 5.19
C ILE A 100 8.90 -6.88 5.23
N LEU A 101 9.13 -8.17 4.96
CA LEU A 101 8.08 -9.19 4.99
C LEU A 101 7.44 -9.32 6.39
N ALA A 102 8.25 -9.31 7.45
CA ALA A 102 7.75 -9.35 8.83
C ALA A 102 6.87 -8.14 9.15
N SER A 103 7.26 -6.94 8.69
CA SER A 103 6.48 -5.72 8.89
C SER A 103 5.14 -5.77 8.15
N CYS A 104 5.11 -6.29 6.92
CA CYS A 104 3.88 -6.49 6.16
C CYS A 104 2.93 -7.47 6.86
N VAL A 105 3.46 -8.61 7.35
CA VAL A 105 2.66 -9.60 8.09
C VAL A 105 2.09 -8.99 9.37
N PHE A 106 2.88 -8.20 10.10
CA PHE A 106 2.41 -7.51 11.32
C PHE A 106 1.28 -6.53 11.02
N VAL A 107 1.40 -5.72 9.96
CA VAL A 107 0.34 -4.78 9.53
C VAL A 107 -0.93 -5.53 9.12
N VAL A 108 -0.82 -6.61 8.35
CA VAL A 108 -1.98 -7.43 7.99
C VAL A 108 -2.60 -8.04 9.25
N PHE A 109 -1.81 -8.52 10.20
CA PHE A 109 -2.30 -9.08 11.45
C PHE A 109 -3.05 -8.04 12.30
N THR A 110 -2.53 -6.82 12.44
CA THR A 110 -3.23 -5.75 13.18
C THR A 110 -4.54 -5.35 12.49
N ILE A 111 -4.55 -5.25 11.16
CA ILE A 111 -5.78 -5.02 10.38
C ILE A 111 -6.78 -6.15 10.60
N GLN A 112 -6.35 -7.41 10.54
CA GLN A 112 -7.22 -8.56 10.77
C GLN A 112 -7.77 -8.58 12.19
N LEU A 113 -6.95 -8.26 13.20
CA LEU A 113 -7.43 -8.10 14.57
C LEU A 113 -8.41 -6.95 14.72
N HIS A 114 -8.17 -5.83 14.03
CA HIS A 114 -9.08 -4.68 14.05
C HIS A 114 -10.43 -5.04 13.41
N ILE A 115 -10.43 -5.72 12.26
CA ILE A 115 -11.64 -6.23 11.60
C ILE A 115 -12.32 -7.26 12.49
N ARG A 116 -11.58 -8.19 13.10
CA ARG A 116 -12.14 -9.21 14.01
C ARG A 116 -12.73 -8.58 15.27
N ARG A 117 -12.09 -7.57 15.86
CA ARG A 117 -12.63 -6.82 17.00
C ARG A 117 -13.91 -6.08 16.61
N ARG A 118 -13.92 -5.40 15.45
CA ARG A 118 -15.12 -4.74 14.92
C ARG A 118 -16.24 -5.74 14.64
N ARG A 119 -15.91 -6.93 14.14
CA ARG A 119 -16.87 -8.03 13.93
C ARG A 119 -17.39 -8.59 15.26
N ARG A 120 -16.55 -8.75 16.29
CA ARG A 120 -16.98 -9.21 17.62
C ARG A 120 -17.92 -8.21 18.29
N ALA A 121 -17.55 -6.92 18.31
CA ALA A 121 -18.43 -5.87 18.82
C ALA A 121 -19.78 -5.83 18.07
N LYS A 122 -19.79 -6.13 16.76
CA LYS A 122 -21.01 -6.27 15.98
C LYS A 122 -21.81 -7.54 16.33
N GLN A 123 -21.13 -8.65 16.57
CA GLN A 123 -21.74 -9.94 16.89
C GLN A 123 -22.38 -9.94 18.29
N ASP A 124 -21.78 -9.25 19.26
CA ASP A 124 -22.36 -9.08 20.60
C ASP A 124 -23.68 -8.29 20.53
N TYR A 125 -23.75 -7.23 19.71
CA TYR A 125 -25.00 -6.50 19.42
C TYR A 125 -26.07 -7.37 18.74
N THR A 126 -25.68 -8.27 17.83
CA THR A 126 -26.66 -9.15 17.17
C THR A 126 -27.17 -10.24 18.09
N ARG A 127 -26.34 -10.66 19.07
CA ARG A 127 -26.66 -11.73 20.03
C ARG A 127 -27.59 -11.26 21.14
N GLU A 128 -27.47 -10.00 21.58
CA GLU A 128 -28.45 -9.37 22.49
C GLU A 128 -29.83 -9.18 21.82
N LEU A 129 -29.88 -8.93 20.50
CA LEU A 129 -31.16 -8.80 19.79
C LEU A 129 -31.87 -10.15 19.59
N SER A 130 -31.14 -11.27 19.64
CA SER A 130 -31.64 -12.64 19.44
C SER A 130 -31.83 -13.39 20.76
N ASP A 131 -32.18 -12.70 21.85
CA ASP A 131 -32.50 -13.40 23.10
C ASP A 131 -33.89 -14.05 22.98
N PRO A 132 -34.01 -15.38 23.13
CA PRO A 132 -35.26 -16.11 22.89
C PRO A 132 -36.36 -15.76 23.89
N LEU A 133 -36.05 -15.08 25.00
CA LEU A 133 -37.07 -14.51 25.89
C LEU A 133 -37.78 -13.30 25.26
N ILE A 134 -37.03 -12.44 24.56
CA ILE A 134 -37.56 -11.21 23.96
C ILE A 134 -38.44 -11.58 22.75
N ASP A 135 -38.05 -12.57 21.95
CA ASP A 135 -38.88 -13.04 20.82
C ASP A 135 -40.23 -13.57 21.30
N ASN A 136 -40.29 -14.30 22.43
CA ASN A 136 -41.54 -14.80 22.99
C ASN A 136 -42.42 -13.67 23.56
N GLU A 137 -41.82 -12.71 24.27
CA GLU A 137 -42.53 -11.55 24.83
C GLU A 137 -43.06 -10.62 23.73
N VAL A 138 -42.29 -10.43 22.65
CA VAL A 138 -42.72 -9.66 21.46
C VAL A 138 -43.83 -10.40 20.70
N LEU A 139 -43.81 -11.73 20.65
CA LEU A 139 -44.89 -12.53 20.05
C LEU A 139 -46.19 -12.41 20.86
N GLU A 140 -46.09 -12.42 22.18
CA GLU A 140 -47.21 -12.25 23.12
C GLU A 140 -47.81 -10.84 23.00
N ILE A 141 -46.98 -9.79 23.01
CA ILE A 141 -47.41 -8.41 22.79
C ILE A 141 -48.07 -8.25 21.41
N ARG A 142 -47.55 -8.91 20.37
CA ARG A 142 -48.16 -8.92 19.03
C ARG A 142 -49.55 -9.55 19.05
N SER A 143 -49.74 -10.67 19.75
CA SER A 143 -51.06 -11.31 19.84
C SER A 143 -52.09 -10.41 20.53
N ILE A 144 -51.68 -9.69 21.58
CA ILE A 144 -52.55 -8.75 22.30
C ILE A 144 -52.88 -7.53 21.43
N LEU A 145 -51.92 -7.03 20.64
CA LEU A 145 -52.15 -5.91 19.71
C LEU A 145 -53.05 -6.29 18.54
N ASP A 146 -52.92 -7.51 18.02
CA ASP A 146 -53.78 -8.04 16.95
C ASP A 146 -55.23 -8.23 17.44
N GLU A 147 -55.39 -8.62 18.71
CA GLU A 147 -56.70 -8.67 19.40
C GLU A 147 -57.29 -7.26 19.63
N LEU A 148 -56.45 -6.24 19.81
CA LEU A 148 -56.87 -4.84 19.91
C LEU A 148 -57.23 -4.21 18.55
N ASP A 149 -56.55 -4.59 17.47
CA ASP A 149 -56.81 -4.07 16.11
C ASP A 149 -58.16 -4.63 15.57
N LEU A 150 -58.50 -5.87 15.93
CA LEU A 150 -59.81 -6.47 15.60
C LEU A 150 -60.98 -5.87 16.40
N THR A 151 -60.73 -5.26 17.56
CA THR A 151 -61.77 -4.61 18.38
C THR A 151 -61.91 -3.11 18.10
N THR A 152 -61.00 -2.51 17.32
CA THR A 152 -61.01 -1.07 17.02
C THR A 152 -61.52 -0.71 15.63
N PHE A 153 -61.84 -1.70 14.77
CA PHE A 153 -62.46 -1.42 13.46
C PHE A 153 -63.95 -1.04 13.54
N ASP A 154 -64.62 -1.24 14.69
CA ASP A 154 -66.03 -0.93 14.89
C ASP A 154 -66.28 0.05 16.05
N PHE A 155 -65.69 1.26 16.04
CA PHE A 155 -66.34 2.40 16.73
C PHE A 155 -65.83 3.77 16.29
N ALA A 156 -66.29 4.23 15.12
CA ALA A 156 -66.55 5.65 14.98
C ALA A 156 -67.79 5.99 15.82
N SER A 157 -67.64 6.98 16.71
CA SER A 157 -68.69 7.71 17.44
C SER A 157 -69.05 7.21 18.84
N THR A 158 -68.55 7.92 19.87
CA THR A 158 -69.27 8.43 21.06
C THR A 158 -68.67 8.02 22.41
N GLY A 159 -68.16 8.97 23.20
CA GLY A 159 -68.20 8.86 24.67
C GLY A 159 -66.94 9.27 25.42
N SER A 160 -67.05 10.35 26.19
CA SER A 160 -66.14 10.80 27.23
C SER A 160 -65.85 9.70 28.27
N GLY A 161 -64.58 9.43 28.59
CA GLY A 161 -64.25 8.51 29.68
C GLY A 161 -62.76 8.27 29.91
N SER A 162 -62.15 9.09 30.77
CA SER A 162 -61.21 8.70 31.82
C SER A 162 -60.22 7.55 31.57
N GLY A 163 -58.94 7.92 31.38
CA GLY A 163 -57.78 7.05 31.51
C GLY A 163 -56.95 7.05 30.24
N LEU A 164 -55.98 7.98 30.14
CA LEU A 164 -54.94 7.89 29.11
C LEU A 164 -54.10 6.65 29.43
N PRO A 165 -54.17 5.53 28.68
CA PRO A 165 -53.00 4.66 28.62
C PRO A 165 -51.88 5.55 28.07
N LEU A 166 -50.69 5.49 28.68
CA LEU A 166 -49.49 6.12 28.12
C LEU A 166 -49.47 5.78 26.62
N LEU A 167 -49.77 6.77 25.79
CA LEU A 167 -49.69 6.65 24.34
C LEU A 167 -48.19 6.54 24.03
N VAL A 168 -47.65 5.34 24.22
CA VAL A 168 -46.36 4.95 23.66
C VAL A 168 -46.61 4.97 22.17
N GLN A 169 -46.31 6.11 21.54
CA GLN A 169 -46.34 6.24 20.11
C GLN A 169 -45.42 5.15 19.56
N ILE A 170 -46.01 4.09 19.02
CA ILE A 170 -45.26 2.97 18.47
C ILE A 170 -44.49 3.54 17.28
N THR A 171 -43.17 3.59 17.40
CA THR A 171 -42.32 4.13 16.35
C THR A 171 -42.28 3.13 15.17
N ILE A 172 -42.01 3.62 13.96
CA ILE A 172 -42.02 2.78 12.74
C ILE A 172 -41.02 1.62 12.89
N ALA A 173 -39.86 1.87 13.49
CA ALA A 173 -38.85 0.85 13.75
C ALA A 173 -39.34 -0.27 14.67
N ARG A 174 -40.26 0.01 15.61
CA ARG A 174 -40.84 -1.01 16.51
C ARG A 174 -41.86 -1.91 15.82
N GLN A 175 -42.50 -1.43 14.74
CA GLN A 175 -43.50 -2.20 13.99
C GLN A 175 -42.89 -3.14 12.95
N ILE A 176 -41.61 -2.93 12.60
CA ILE A 176 -40.94 -3.71 11.56
C ILE A 176 -40.34 -4.99 12.16
N GLN A 177 -40.70 -6.13 11.57
CA GLN A 177 -40.06 -7.40 11.90
C GLN A 177 -38.88 -7.65 10.94
N LEU A 178 -37.67 -7.71 11.49
CA LEU A 178 -36.47 -8.05 10.72
C LEU A 178 -36.46 -9.54 10.38
N GLN A 179 -36.16 -9.88 9.13
CA GLN A 179 -36.08 -11.27 8.66
C GLN A 179 -34.62 -11.71 8.49
N HIS A 180 -33.94 -11.26 7.43
CA HIS A 180 -32.56 -11.64 7.14
C HIS A 180 -31.80 -10.52 6.43
N VAL A 181 -30.47 -10.56 6.51
CA VAL A 181 -29.59 -9.59 5.85
C VAL A 181 -29.60 -9.81 4.34
N ILE A 182 -29.92 -8.76 3.59
CA ILE A 182 -29.89 -8.74 2.12
C ILE A 182 -28.62 -8.09 1.57
N GLY A 183 -27.92 -7.28 2.36
CA GLY A 183 -26.66 -6.68 1.92
C GLY A 183 -25.88 -5.97 3.03
N CYS A 184 -24.56 -5.93 2.90
CA CYS A 184 -23.66 -5.20 3.80
C CYS A 184 -23.01 -4.03 3.06
N GLY A 185 -23.38 -2.80 3.42
CA GLY A 185 -22.77 -1.58 2.89
C GLY A 185 -21.57 -1.12 3.71
N ARG A 186 -20.99 0.03 3.32
CA ARG A 186 -19.85 0.65 4.02
C ARG A 186 -20.23 1.15 5.42
N PHE A 187 -21.41 1.74 5.56
CA PHE A 187 -21.85 2.46 6.76
C PHE A 187 -23.02 1.79 7.49
N GLY A 188 -23.48 0.64 7.00
CA GLY A 188 -24.64 -0.03 7.57
C GLY A 188 -24.96 -1.33 6.84
N GLU A 189 -25.82 -2.12 7.45
CA GLU A 189 -26.35 -3.35 6.86
C GLU A 189 -27.81 -3.15 6.45
N VAL A 190 -28.19 -3.80 5.37
CA VAL A 190 -29.54 -3.76 4.83
C VAL A 190 -30.19 -5.10 5.11
N TRP A 191 -31.32 -5.06 5.79
CA TRP A 191 -32.14 -6.20 6.13
C TRP A 191 -33.42 -6.20 5.31
N LEU A 192 -33.90 -7.39 4.97
CA LEU A 192 -35.29 -7.58 4.60
C LEU A 192 -36.12 -7.52 5.88
N GLY A 193 -37.05 -6.56 5.94
CA GLY A 193 -38.04 -6.47 7.00
C GLY A 193 -39.44 -6.70 6.46
N ASN A 194 -40.37 -7.06 7.33
CA ASN A 194 -41.79 -7.03 7.04
C ASN A 194 -42.46 -5.91 7.84
N TRP A 195 -43.20 -5.06 7.15
CA TRP A 195 -44.02 -4.02 7.75
C TRP A 195 -45.43 -4.10 7.19
N LYS A 196 -46.41 -4.38 8.06
CA LYS A 196 -47.84 -4.53 7.68
C LYS A 196 -48.07 -5.51 6.52
N GLY A 197 -47.31 -6.60 6.47
CA GLY A 197 -47.41 -7.61 5.41
C GLY A 197 -46.58 -7.29 4.16
N GLU A 198 -46.01 -6.09 4.03
CA GLU A 198 -45.17 -5.70 2.91
C GLU A 198 -43.68 -5.88 3.22
N ASN A 199 -42.93 -6.30 2.21
CA ASN A 199 -41.48 -6.43 2.31
C ASN A 199 -40.81 -5.07 2.14
N VAL A 200 -40.03 -4.67 3.14
CA VAL A 200 -39.31 -3.39 3.19
C VAL A 200 -37.81 -3.62 3.35
N ALA A 201 -37.00 -2.75 2.78
CA ALA A 201 -35.56 -2.74 3.00
C ALA A 201 -35.24 -1.84 4.21
N VAL A 202 -34.63 -2.41 5.25
CA VAL A 202 -34.29 -1.70 6.49
C VAL A 202 -32.79 -1.54 6.57
N LYS A 203 -32.30 -0.30 6.47
CA LYS A 203 -30.87 -0.01 6.62
C LYS A 203 -30.54 0.37 8.05
N ILE A 204 -29.81 -0.51 8.74
CA ILE A 204 -29.42 -0.34 10.14
C ILE A 204 -28.00 0.23 10.19
N PHE A 205 -27.86 1.34 10.91
CA PHE A 205 -26.59 2.01 11.16
C PHE A 205 -26.15 1.75 12.59
N SER A 206 -24.84 1.61 12.78
CA SER A 206 -24.25 1.62 14.12
C SER A 206 -24.27 3.06 14.65
N THR A 207 -24.37 3.21 15.98
CA THR A 207 -24.24 4.50 16.66
C THR A 207 -22.92 5.22 16.35
N VAL A 208 -21.85 4.50 16.04
CA VAL A 208 -20.56 5.10 15.63
C VAL A 208 -20.67 5.81 14.27
N ASP A 209 -21.56 5.33 13.40
CA ASP A 209 -21.78 5.83 12.05
C ASP A 209 -22.96 6.82 11.98
N GLU A 210 -23.38 7.41 13.10
CA GLU A 210 -24.53 8.34 13.21
C GLU A 210 -24.45 9.52 12.21
N LYS A 211 -23.25 10.07 11.99
CA LYS A 211 -23.06 11.15 10.99
C LYS A 211 -23.40 10.70 9.57
N SER A 212 -23.13 9.44 9.25
CA SER A 212 -23.45 8.85 7.94
C SER A 212 -24.95 8.61 7.81
N TRP A 213 -25.60 8.16 8.89
CA TRP A 213 -27.05 8.04 8.97
C TRP A 213 -27.72 9.40 8.75
N PHE A 214 -27.32 10.43 9.50
CA PHE A 214 -27.92 11.76 9.44
C PHE A 214 -27.87 12.34 8.01
N ARG A 215 -26.70 12.24 7.35
CA ARG A 215 -26.54 12.69 5.96
C ARG A 215 -27.47 11.94 5.01
N GLU A 216 -27.62 10.63 5.17
CA GLU A 216 -28.46 9.83 4.30
C GLU A 216 -29.94 10.18 4.47
N VAL A 217 -30.37 10.37 5.72
CA VAL A 217 -31.72 10.84 6.05
C VAL A 217 -31.99 12.22 5.46
N GLU A 218 -31.06 13.17 5.62
CA GLU A 218 -31.16 14.51 5.06
C GLU A 218 -31.36 14.49 3.53
N ILE A 219 -30.58 13.67 2.84
CA ILE A 219 -30.70 13.50 1.38
C ILE A 219 -32.09 12.97 1.05
N TYR A 220 -32.51 11.84 1.63
CA TYR A 220 -33.78 11.20 1.26
C TYR A 220 -35.04 11.98 1.71
N GLN A 221 -34.94 12.85 2.72
CA GLN A 221 -36.03 13.71 3.18
C GLN A 221 -36.20 14.99 2.34
N THR A 222 -35.27 15.29 1.44
CA THR A 222 -35.36 16.49 0.60
C THR A 222 -36.61 16.44 -0.29
N THR A 223 -37.42 17.51 -0.25
CA THR A 223 -38.83 17.59 -0.70
C THR A 223 -39.10 17.33 -2.19
N MET A 224 -38.06 17.05 -3.00
CA MET A 224 -38.14 16.87 -4.46
C MET A 224 -37.62 15.52 -4.97
N LEU A 225 -37.35 14.53 -4.10
CA LEU A 225 -36.76 13.24 -4.52
C LEU A 225 -37.75 12.07 -4.65
N ARG A 226 -39.06 12.32 -4.58
CA ARG A 226 -40.07 11.28 -4.81
C ARG A 226 -40.28 11.08 -6.32
N HIS A 227 -39.66 10.04 -6.86
CA HIS A 227 -39.69 9.69 -8.29
C HIS A 227 -39.72 8.17 -8.47
N GLU A 228 -40.36 7.65 -9.52
CA GLU A 228 -40.49 6.20 -9.79
C GLU A 228 -39.15 5.47 -9.98
N ASN A 229 -38.17 6.16 -10.57
CA ASN A 229 -36.80 5.65 -10.78
C ASN A 229 -35.85 5.91 -9.59
N LEU A 230 -36.36 6.43 -8.47
CA LEU A 230 -35.60 6.62 -7.24
C LEU A 230 -36.15 5.70 -6.14
N LEU A 231 -35.29 5.30 -5.21
CA LEU A 231 -35.72 4.48 -4.07
C LEU A 231 -36.71 5.25 -3.20
N GLY A 232 -37.86 4.63 -2.92
CA GLY A 232 -38.89 5.18 -2.06
C GLY A 232 -38.45 5.18 -0.60
N PHE A 233 -38.08 6.35 -0.08
CA PHE A 233 -37.82 6.52 1.34
C PHE A 233 -39.13 6.60 2.14
N ILE A 234 -39.27 5.74 3.14
CA ILE A 234 -40.46 5.68 4.00
C ILE A 234 -40.25 6.54 5.25
N ALA A 235 -39.22 6.20 6.04
CA ALA A 235 -38.95 6.85 7.31
C ALA A 235 -37.50 6.63 7.76
N ALA A 236 -37.07 7.48 8.70
CA ALA A 236 -35.89 7.27 9.51
C ALA A 236 -36.32 7.33 10.97
N ASP A 237 -35.82 6.39 11.77
CA ASP A 237 -36.27 6.19 13.14
C ASP A 237 -35.16 5.55 13.97
N ASN A 238 -35.19 5.80 15.28
CA ASN A 238 -34.22 5.28 16.24
C ASN A 238 -34.88 4.21 17.10
N LYS A 239 -34.35 2.99 17.07
CA LYS A 239 -34.78 1.94 17.99
C LYS A 239 -33.94 2.03 19.27
N GLY A 240 -34.49 2.67 20.30
CA GLY A 240 -33.88 2.66 21.63
C GLY A 240 -33.96 1.26 22.24
N ILE A 241 -32.83 0.78 22.76
CA ILE A 241 -32.79 -0.40 23.64
C ILE A 241 -33.12 0.15 25.03
N ILE A 242 -34.31 -0.17 25.56
CA ILE A 242 -34.62 0.10 26.96
C ILE A 242 -33.97 -1.04 27.73
N TYR A 243 -32.99 -0.72 28.57
CA TYR A 243 -32.47 -1.66 29.58
C TYR A 243 -33.48 -1.63 30.73
N ASP A 244 -34.25 -2.70 30.90
CA ASP A 244 -35.02 -2.97 32.12
C ASP A 244 -34.14 -3.72 33.14
#